data_AF-A0A958XY99-F1
#
_entry.id   AF-A0A958XY99-F1
#
_cell.length_a   1.000
_cell.length_b   1.000
_cell.length_c   1.000
_cell.angle_alpha   90.00
_cell.angle_beta   90.00
_cell.angle_gamma   90.00
#
_symmetry.space_group_name_H-M   'P 1'
#
loop_
_entity.id
_entity.type
_entity.pdbx_description
1 polymer ?
#
loop_
_entity_poly.entity_id
_entity_poly.type
_entity_poly.pdbx_seq_one_letter_code
_entity_poly.pdbx_strand_id
1 'polypeptide(L)'
;HFFWDERAATLEEQTLMPIQDHTEMGLTLEELESRLANTEYYPPLFEDAFGSPEITSGKVALALSQFVRSMVSYQSKYDQARQTAPPGIPGAAPWPAFTAEENLGKALFFDPTRGNCAACHGTEAFIAPGPRNNGLDLGSQDLGVGGVTGNFPDIGKFKVPSLRNVALTAPYMHDGRVASLSEVIEHYNSGIQPHPNLSPQLRDYGPDGPPRQLDLSPTERQALIAFLETLTDESFLSDERWSDPFCETMVGTTAPVSQDSWVAFPNPATDIVHLRLDSPLEQECQLLLFNANGQLLRQYTFTGQQFSLQRDGLPAGLYHLQLTSEQGQRVKPLVIR
;
A
#
# COMPACT_ATOMS: atom_id res chain seq x y z
N HIS A 1 -14.20 2.94 -2.11
CA HIS A 1 -14.13 3.12 -3.56
C HIS A 1 -12.71 3.02 -4.09
N PHE A 2 -12.57 2.40 -5.26
CA PHE A 2 -11.33 2.09 -5.98
C PHE A 2 -11.40 2.57 -7.43
N PHE A 3 -10.26 2.56 -8.13
CA PHE A 3 -9.98 3.32 -9.35
C PHE A 3 -9.95 4.85 -9.14
N TRP A 4 -9.49 5.57 -10.17
CA TRP A 4 -9.42 7.03 -10.20
C TRP A 4 -10.81 7.68 -10.20
N ASP A 5 -11.80 7.07 -10.84
CA ASP A 5 -13.20 7.52 -10.91
C ASP A 5 -14.09 6.91 -9.81
N GLU A 6 -13.50 6.21 -8.84
CA GLU A 6 -14.20 5.60 -7.71
C GLU A 6 -15.30 4.58 -8.09
N ARG A 7 -15.28 4.04 -9.33
CA ARG A 7 -16.36 3.19 -9.87
C ARG A 7 -16.55 1.86 -9.15
N ALA A 8 -15.51 1.31 -8.53
CA ALA A 8 -15.60 0.04 -7.79
C ALA A 8 -15.79 0.31 -6.30
N ALA A 9 -16.79 -0.29 -5.67
CA ALA A 9 -17.09 -0.08 -4.25
C ALA A 9 -16.09 -0.80 -3.35
N THR A 10 -15.65 -2.00 -3.76
CA THR A 10 -14.77 -2.89 -3.00
C THR A 10 -13.50 -3.24 -3.78
N LEU A 11 -12.48 -3.73 -3.07
CA LEU A 11 -11.24 -4.15 -3.71
C LEU A 11 -11.44 -5.47 -4.45
N GLU A 12 -12.27 -6.34 -3.90
CA GLU A 12 -12.69 -7.60 -4.52
C GLU A 12 -13.33 -7.34 -5.89
N GLU A 13 -14.27 -6.40 -5.97
CA GLU A 13 -14.86 -5.97 -7.25
C GLU A 13 -13.79 -5.38 -8.18
N GLN A 14 -12.96 -4.48 -7.66
CA GLN A 14 -11.90 -3.85 -8.45
C GLN A 14 -10.93 -4.88 -9.06
N THR A 15 -10.53 -5.92 -8.33
CA THR A 15 -9.55 -6.91 -8.80
C THR A 15 -10.05 -7.75 -9.97
N LEU A 16 -11.37 -7.87 -10.15
CA LEU A 16 -11.95 -8.64 -11.26
C LEU A 16 -12.22 -7.79 -12.50
N MET A 17 -12.30 -6.47 -12.38
CA MET A 17 -12.62 -5.59 -13.51
C MET A 17 -11.51 -5.58 -14.59
N PRO A 18 -10.21 -5.45 -14.26
CA PRO A 18 -9.11 -5.52 -15.23
C PRO A 18 -9.05 -6.82 -16.02
N ILE A 19 -9.40 -7.93 -15.38
CA ILE A 19 -9.40 -9.25 -15.99
C ILE A 19 -10.40 -9.29 -17.16
N GLN A 20 -11.54 -8.63 -16.99
CA GLN A 20 -12.64 -8.62 -17.95
C GLN A 20 -12.55 -7.50 -19.00
N ASP A 21 -11.76 -6.45 -18.73
CA ASP A 21 -11.64 -5.34 -19.67
C ASP A 21 -10.84 -5.74 -20.91
N HIS A 22 -11.48 -5.65 -22.08
CA HIS A 22 -10.91 -5.93 -23.39
C HIS A 22 -9.69 -5.07 -23.79
N THR A 23 -9.52 -3.90 -23.17
CA THR A 23 -8.34 -3.04 -23.39
C THR A 23 -7.18 -3.43 -22.45
N GLU A 24 -7.48 -4.19 -21.39
CA GLU A 24 -6.49 -4.67 -20.42
C GLU A 24 -6.20 -6.17 -20.64
N MET A 25 -6.84 -7.09 -19.90
CA MET A 25 -6.56 -8.53 -20.00
C MET A 25 -7.52 -9.30 -20.92
N GLY A 26 -8.77 -8.85 -21.05
CA GLY A 26 -9.75 -9.35 -22.02
C GLY A 26 -10.23 -10.79 -21.85
N LEU A 27 -10.29 -11.33 -20.62
CA LEU A 27 -10.80 -12.67 -20.32
C LEU A 27 -12.23 -12.64 -19.76
N THR A 28 -13.04 -13.67 -20.03
CA THR A 28 -14.22 -13.90 -19.19
C THR A 28 -13.82 -14.53 -17.85
N LEU A 29 -14.68 -14.41 -16.84
CA LEU A 29 -14.43 -15.03 -15.54
C LEU A 29 -14.45 -16.56 -15.62
N GLU A 30 -15.28 -17.15 -16.49
CA GLU A 30 -15.28 -18.60 -16.73
C GLU A 30 -13.97 -19.06 -17.39
N GLU A 31 -13.41 -18.26 -18.29
CA GLU A 31 -12.12 -18.56 -18.89
C GLU A 31 -10.98 -18.46 -17.87
N LEU A 32 -11.00 -17.43 -17.00
CA LEU A 32 -10.07 -17.31 -15.88
C LEU A 32 -10.13 -18.55 -14.97
N GLU A 33 -11.33 -18.93 -14.52
CA GLU A 33 -11.56 -20.09 -13.66
C GLU A 33 -11.04 -21.38 -14.30
N SER A 34 -11.37 -21.61 -15.58
CA SER A 34 -10.89 -22.78 -16.34
C SER A 34 -9.37 -22.81 -16.47
N ARG A 35 -8.72 -21.69 -16.79
CA ARG A 35 -7.25 -21.62 -16.92
C ARG A 35 -6.56 -21.91 -15.59
N LEU A 36 -7.03 -21.31 -14.51
CA LEU A 36 -6.46 -21.54 -13.19
C LEU A 36 -6.68 -23.00 -12.74
N ALA A 37 -7.86 -23.57 -12.98
CA ALA A 37 -8.16 -24.95 -12.59
C ALA A 37 -7.31 -25.99 -13.34
N ASN A 38 -6.90 -25.69 -14.58
CA ASN A 38 -6.04 -26.55 -15.40
C ASN A 38 -4.54 -26.30 -15.20
N THR A 39 -4.16 -25.37 -14.32
CA THR A 39 -2.76 -25.07 -14.01
C THR A 39 -2.37 -25.84 -12.75
N GLU A 40 -1.40 -26.75 -12.87
CA GLU A 40 -1.08 -27.80 -11.88
C GLU A 40 -0.99 -27.31 -10.42
N TYR A 41 -0.41 -26.13 -10.20
CA TYR A 41 -0.13 -25.63 -8.86
C TYR A 41 -1.31 -24.85 -8.23
N TYR A 42 -2.31 -24.37 -8.96
CA TYR A 42 -3.38 -23.57 -8.35
C TYR A 42 -4.39 -24.40 -7.54
N PRO A 43 -4.94 -25.53 -8.02
CA PRO A 43 -5.89 -26.33 -7.23
C PRO A 43 -5.40 -26.69 -5.82
N PRO A 44 -4.16 -27.20 -5.59
CA PRO A 44 -3.68 -27.45 -4.24
C PRO A 44 -3.51 -26.16 -3.40
N LEU A 45 -3.09 -25.04 -4.00
CA LEU A 45 -3.02 -23.75 -3.28
C LEU A 45 -4.41 -23.23 -2.87
N PHE A 46 -5.43 -23.47 -3.70
CA PHE A 46 -6.82 -23.13 -3.35
C PHE A 46 -7.38 -24.06 -2.28
N GLU A 47 -7.02 -25.35 -2.28
CA GLU A 47 -7.31 -26.27 -1.17
C GLU A 47 -6.72 -25.74 0.15
N ASP A 48 -5.44 -25.37 0.14
CA ASP A 48 -4.75 -24.87 1.34
C ASP A 48 -5.37 -23.56 1.86
N ALA A 49 -5.79 -22.66 0.98
CA ALA A 49 -6.33 -21.36 1.35
C ALA A 49 -7.83 -21.37 1.70
N PHE A 50 -8.62 -22.23 1.05
CA PHE A 50 -10.09 -22.21 1.11
C PHE A 50 -10.73 -23.55 1.52
N GLY A 51 -9.95 -24.61 1.74
CA GLY A 51 -10.43 -25.96 2.09
C GLY A 51 -11.15 -26.67 0.95
N SER A 52 -10.89 -26.27 -0.31
CA SER A 52 -11.46 -26.88 -1.52
C SER A 52 -10.59 -26.52 -2.73
N PRO A 53 -10.34 -27.45 -3.68
CA PRO A 53 -9.50 -27.17 -4.83
C PRO A 53 -10.28 -26.44 -5.95
N GLU A 54 -11.59 -26.25 -5.74
CA GLU A 54 -12.47 -25.56 -6.67
C GLU A 54 -12.07 -24.08 -6.75
N ILE A 55 -11.86 -23.61 -7.98
CA ILE A 55 -11.50 -22.22 -8.26
C ILE A 55 -12.73 -21.49 -8.78
N THR A 56 -13.08 -20.40 -8.10
CA THR A 56 -14.15 -19.50 -8.51
C THR A 56 -13.62 -18.07 -8.51
N SER A 57 -14.17 -17.22 -9.38
CA SER A 57 -13.88 -15.80 -9.46
C SER A 57 -14.03 -15.08 -8.11
N GLY A 58 -14.98 -15.52 -7.28
CA GLY A 58 -15.11 -15.05 -5.90
C GLY A 58 -13.89 -15.37 -5.03
N LYS A 59 -13.36 -16.60 -5.09
CA LYS A 59 -12.13 -16.97 -4.38
C LYS A 59 -10.90 -16.25 -4.96
N VAL A 60 -10.85 -16.04 -6.28
CA VAL A 60 -9.77 -15.25 -6.92
C VAL A 60 -9.79 -13.80 -6.41
N ALA A 61 -10.96 -13.15 -6.39
CA ALA A 61 -11.12 -11.80 -5.87
C ALA A 61 -10.69 -11.69 -4.41
N LEU A 62 -11.04 -12.68 -3.58
CA LEU A 62 -10.59 -12.75 -2.19
C LEU A 62 -9.06 -12.88 -2.12
N ALA A 63 -8.45 -13.79 -2.88
CA ALA A 63 -7.00 -13.98 -2.88
C ALA A 63 -6.24 -12.72 -3.31
N LEU A 64 -6.61 -12.12 -4.45
CA LEU A 64 -5.98 -10.90 -4.95
C LEU A 64 -6.16 -9.73 -3.98
N SER A 65 -7.37 -9.55 -3.47
CA SER A 65 -7.66 -8.44 -2.55
C SER A 65 -6.98 -8.62 -1.19
N GLN A 66 -6.74 -9.85 -0.71
CA GLN A 66 -5.91 -10.08 0.48
C GLN A 66 -4.43 -9.75 0.21
N PHE A 67 -3.89 -10.18 -0.93
CA PHE A 67 -2.52 -9.87 -1.34
C PHE A 67 -2.28 -8.35 -1.40
N VAL A 68 -3.17 -7.63 -2.08
CA VAL A 68 -3.07 -6.16 -2.17
C VAL A 68 -3.20 -5.49 -0.80
N ARG A 69 -4.06 -5.98 0.11
CA ARG A 69 -4.17 -5.45 1.47
C ARG A 69 -2.95 -5.72 2.35
N SER A 70 -2.18 -6.76 2.06
CA SER A 70 -0.96 -7.06 2.81
C SER A 70 0.22 -6.16 2.42
N MET A 71 0.13 -5.48 1.27
CA MET A 71 1.14 -4.52 0.83
C MET A 71 0.94 -3.16 1.52
N VAL A 72 1.70 -2.92 2.58
CA VAL A 72 1.65 -1.67 3.35
C VAL A 72 3.05 -1.06 3.42
N SER A 73 3.18 0.19 2.98
CA SER A 73 4.38 1.02 3.18
C SER A 73 4.23 1.83 4.47
N TYR A 74 5.17 1.66 5.40
CA TYR A 74 5.12 2.28 6.74
C TYR A 74 6.50 2.42 7.40
N GLN A 75 7.60 2.21 6.66
CA GLN A 75 8.97 2.26 7.17
C GLN A 75 9.83 3.29 6.44
N SER A 76 9.22 4.26 5.76
CA SER A 76 9.94 5.32 5.07
C SER A 76 10.71 6.22 6.04
N LYS A 77 11.58 7.09 5.52
CA LYS A 77 12.27 8.09 6.33
C LYS A 77 11.27 9.00 7.07
N TYR A 78 10.14 9.34 6.46
CA TYR A 78 9.05 10.05 7.13
C TYR A 78 8.52 9.27 8.32
N ASP A 79 8.27 7.96 8.20
CA ASP A 79 7.73 7.15 9.29
C ASP A 79 8.70 7.09 10.48
N GLN A 80 9.99 6.90 10.20
CA GLN A 80 11.03 6.89 11.22
C GLN A 80 11.15 8.25 11.93
N ALA A 81 11.10 9.35 11.17
CA ALA A 81 11.11 10.70 11.72
C ALA A 81 9.83 11.02 12.51
N ARG A 82 8.67 10.52 12.05
CA ARG A 82 7.37 10.72 12.70
C ARG A 82 7.33 10.09 14.09
N GLN A 83 7.95 8.91 14.27
CA GLN A 83 8.03 8.22 15.58
C GLN A 83 8.83 8.99 16.62
N THR A 84 9.83 9.77 16.20
CA THR A 84 10.71 10.55 17.08
C THR A 84 10.39 12.05 17.08
N ALA A 85 9.31 12.44 16.39
CA ALA A 85 8.90 13.82 16.23
C ALA A 85 8.42 14.43 17.56
N PRO A 86 8.65 15.74 17.77
CA PRO A 86 8.00 16.46 18.87
C PRO A 86 6.46 16.33 18.80
N PRO A 87 5.76 16.28 19.96
CA PRO A 87 4.30 16.28 19.98
C PRO A 87 3.73 17.50 19.24
N GLY A 88 2.67 17.28 18.47
CA GLY A 88 1.95 18.35 17.76
C GLY A 88 1.69 18.03 16.30
N ILE A 89 1.27 19.06 15.57
CA ILE A 89 1.00 18.99 14.13
C ILE A 89 2.34 18.88 13.38
N PRO A 90 2.47 17.97 12.38
CA PRO A 90 3.74 17.76 11.68
C PRO A 90 4.44 19.02 11.16
N GLY A 91 3.68 20.01 10.67
CA GLY A 91 4.24 21.27 10.17
C GLY A 91 4.74 22.27 11.22
N ALA A 92 4.47 22.06 12.51
CA ALA A 92 4.64 23.12 13.52
C ALA A 92 6.10 23.37 13.94
N ALA A 93 6.96 22.36 13.85
CA ALA A 93 8.37 22.45 14.27
C ALA A 93 9.26 21.56 13.39
N PRO A 94 10.54 21.91 13.23
CA PRO A 94 11.49 21.03 12.55
C PRO A 94 11.65 19.71 13.30
N TRP A 95 11.82 18.63 12.56
CA TRP A 95 12.13 17.30 13.10
C TRP A 95 13.64 17.05 13.01
N PRO A 96 14.30 16.59 14.09
CA PRO A 96 15.75 16.37 14.10
C PRO A 96 16.23 15.34 13.08
N ALA A 97 15.38 14.36 12.73
CA ALA A 97 15.69 13.32 11.74
C ALA A 97 15.64 13.81 10.29
N PHE A 98 15.16 15.03 10.05
CA PHE A 98 15.08 15.64 8.72
C PHE A 98 16.20 16.67 8.52
N THR A 99 16.66 16.79 7.28
CA THR A 99 17.55 17.87 6.86
C THR A 99 16.83 19.22 6.96
N ALA A 100 17.57 20.33 6.82
CA ALA A 100 16.95 21.65 6.77
C ALA A 100 15.99 21.81 5.58
N GLU A 101 16.34 21.20 4.43
CA GLU A 101 15.53 21.23 3.22
C GLU A 101 14.27 20.38 3.34
N GLU A 102 14.37 19.16 3.88
CA GLU A 102 13.20 18.31 4.17
C GLU A 102 12.26 18.96 5.18
N ASN A 103 12.81 19.64 6.19
CA ASN A 103 12.00 20.38 7.17
C ASN A 103 11.32 21.61 6.55
N LEU A 104 11.98 22.31 5.63
CA LEU A 104 11.35 23.39 4.87
C LEU A 104 10.19 22.85 4.01
N GLY A 105 10.40 21.75 3.29
CA GLY A 105 9.36 21.09 2.51
C GLY A 105 8.17 20.63 3.36
N LYS A 106 8.45 19.98 4.49
CA LYS A 106 7.43 19.60 5.47
C LYS A 106 6.65 20.81 5.97
N ALA A 107 7.31 21.90 6.33
CA ALA A 107 6.63 23.11 6.79
C ALA A 107 5.69 23.66 5.70
N LEU A 108 6.16 23.76 4.45
CA LEU A 108 5.34 24.21 3.31
C LEU A 108 4.15 23.29 3.03
N PHE A 109 4.35 21.97 3.11
CA PHE A 109 3.32 20.96 2.84
C PHE A 109 2.13 21.08 3.80
N PHE A 110 2.42 21.33 5.08
CA PHE A 110 1.42 21.43 6.15
C PHE A 110 0.93 22.86 6.41
N ASP A 111 1.49 23.87 5.74
CA ASP A 111 1.07 25.27 5.88
C ASP A 111 -0.15 25.57 4.99
N PRO A 112 -1.32 25.89 5.56
CA PRO A 112 -2.56 26.15 4.81
C PRO A 112 -2.52 27.45 3.99
N THR A 113 -1.59 28.35 4.31
CA THR A 113 -1.40 29.65 3.63
C THR A 113 -0.35 29.58 2.53
N ARG A 114 0.54 28.59 2.58
CA ARG A 114 1.52 28.28 1.54
C ARG A 114 1.04 27.07 0.74
N GLY A 115 1.71 25.91 0.86
CA GLY A 115 1.46 24.76 0.00
C GLY A 115 0.07 24.15 0.13
N ASN A 116 -0.55 24.23 1.31
CA ASN A 116 -1.88 23.69 1.61
C ASN A 116 -2.09 22.22 1.21
N CYS A 117 -1.01 21.46 1.00
CA CYS A 117 -1.03 20.11 0.44
C CYS A 117 -1.75 19.16 1.40
N ALA A 118 -1.53 19.34 2.70
CA ALA A 118 -2.15 18.57 3.77
C ALA A 118 -3.68 18.76 3.87
N ALA A 119 -4.28 19.76 3.22
CA ALA A 119 -5.74 19.88 3.18
C ALA A 119 -6.41 18.72 2.42
N CYS A 120 -5.68 18.09 1.50
CA CYS A 120 -6.08 16.86 0.83
C CYS A 120 -5.23 15.67 1.31
N HIS A 121 -3.92 15.83 1.44
CA HIS A 121 -2.97 14.74 1.72
C HIS A 121 -2.52 14.70 3.19
N GLY A 122 -3.39 15.08 4.14
CA GLY A 122 -3.01 15.27 5.55
C GLY A 122 -3.10 14.04 6.45
N THR A 123 -3.59 12.91 5.95
CA THR A 123 -3.60 11.64 6.70
C THR A 123 -2.20 11.03 6.75
N GLU A 124 -1.94 10.08 7.65
CA GLU A 124 -0.63 9.38 7.69
C GLU A 124 -0.41 8.47 6.46
N ALA A 125 -1.46 8.18 5.69
CA ALA A 125 -1.37 7.55 4.37
C ALA A 125 -1.34 8.57 3.22
N PHE A 126 -1.33 9.87 3.52
CA PHE A 126 -1.31 10.96 2.56
C PHE A 126 -2.44 10.90 1.52
N ILE A 127 -3.62 10.44 1.94
CA ILE A 127 -4.86 10.39 1.15
C ILE A 127 -5.87 11.41 1.66
N ALA A 128 -6.85 11.73 0.80
CA ALA A 128 -8.04 12.51 1.17
C ALA A 128 -9.30 11.63 1.24
N PRO A 129 -10.31 12.02 2.02
CA PRO A 129 -11.66 11.50 1.87
C PRO A 129 -12.32 12.06 0.59
N GLY A 130 -12.77 11.15 -0.26
CA GLY A 130 -13.51 11.45 -1.49
C GLY A 130 -12.67 12.10 -2.60
N PRO A 131 -13.26 12.26 -3.79
CA PRO A 131 -12.55 12.70 -4.97
C PRO A 131 -12.41 14.22 -5.03
N ARG A 132 -11.45 14.71 -5.81
CA ARG A 132 -11.12 16.13 -5.99
C ARG A 132 -10.85 16.44 -7.45
N ASN A 133 -11.08 17.68 -7.84
CA ASN A 133 -10.58 18.23 -9.10
C ASN A 133 -9.41 19.18 -8.76
N ASN A 134 -8.26 18.96 -9.37
CA ASN A 134 -7.04 19.75 -9.14
C ASN A 134 -6.77 20.78 -10.25
N GLY A 135 -7.73 21.00 -11.15
CA GLY A 135 -7.61 21.93 -12.26
C GLY A 135 -6.57 21.53 -13.31
N LEU A 136 -6.31 20.22 -13.53
CA LEU A 136 -5.40 19.78 -14.60
C LEU A 136 -5.85 20.26 -15.99
N ASP A 137 -7.16 20.26 -16.22
CA ASP A 137 -7.79 20.75 -17.43
C ASP A 137 -8.90 21.76 -17.09
N LEU A 138 -9.17 22.71 -18.00
CA LEU A 138 -10.30 23.64 -17.88
C LEU A 138 -11.65 22.93 -18.02
N GLY A 139 -11.70 21.84 -18.79
CA GLY A 139 -12.87 20.99 -18.99
C GLY A 139 -12.49 19.52 -19.04
N SER A 140 -13.47 18.65 -18.80
CA SER A 140 -13.25 17.21 -18.63
C SER A 140 -13.68 16.42 -19.86
N GLN A 141 -12.72 15.80 -20.55
CA GLN A 141 -13.01 14.76 -21.54
C GLN A 141 -13.29 13.43 -20.83
N ASP A 142 -12.40 13.04 -19.91
CA ASP A 142 -12.70 12.03 -18.91
C ASP A 142 -13.48 12.70 -17.76
N LEU A 143 -14.72 12.24 -17.56
CA LEU A 143 -15.63 12.79 -16.56
C LEU A 143 -15.27 12.37 -15.13
N GLY A 144 -14.35 11.43 -14.94
CA GLY A 144 -13.98 10.88 -13.65
C GLY A 144 -15.20 10.36 -12.88
N VAL A 145 -15.30 10.71 -11.59
CA VAL A 145 -16.44 10.33 -10.74
C VAL A 145 -17.79 10.82 -11.29
N GLY A 146 -17.79 11.94 -12.02
CA GLY A 146 -18.99 12.44 -12.70
C GLY A 146 -19.55 11.47 -13.75
N GLY A 147 -18.68 10.67 -14.39
CA GLY A 147 -19.09 9.63 -15.34
C GLY A 147 -19.79 8.45 -14.67
N VAL A 148 -19.44 8.16 -13.43
CA VAL A 148 -20.06 7.08 -12.61
C VAL A 148 -21.37 7.56 -11.99
N THR A 149 -21.37 8.77 -11.43
CA THR A 149 -22.51 9.30 -10.66
C THR A 149 -23.58 9.96 -11.54
N GLY A 150 -23.20 10.46 -12.72
CA GLY A 150 -24.06 11.29 -13.57
C GLY A 150 -24.30 12.71 -13.03
N ASN A 151 -23.63 13.10 -11.95
CA ASN A 151 -23.84 14.38 -11.29
C ASN A 151 -22.87 15.44 -11.81
N PHE A 152 -23.39 16.59 -12.23
CA PHE A 152 -22.56 17.70 -12.72
C PHE A 152 -21.46 18.15 -11.73
N PRO A 153 -21.72 18.28 -10.41
CA PRO A 153 -20.68 18.67 -9.46
C PRO A 153 -19.51 17.69 -9.32
N ASP A 154 -19.64 16.44 -9.80
CA ASP A 154 -18.61 15.40 -9.70
C ASP A 154 -17.78 15.25 -10.97
N ILE A 155 -18.16 15.94 -12.05
CA ILE A 155 -17.41 15.94 -13.31
C ILE A 155 -15.98 16.43 -13.09
N GLY A 156 -15.02 15.65 -13.58
CA GLY A 156 -13.60 15.94 -13.52
C GLY A 156 -12.99 15.76 -12.12
N LYS A 157 -13.72 15.16 -11.17
CA LYS A 157 -13.14 14.77 -9.89
C LYS A 157 -12.56 13.37 -10.01
N PHE A 158 -11.41 13.18 -9.38
CA PHE A 158 -10.72 11.91 -9.28
C PHE A 158 -10.31 11.63 -7.84
N LYS A 159 -10.15 10.37 -7.50
CA LYS A 159 -9.63 9.92 -6.21
C LYS A 159 -8.28 10.59 -5.92
N VAL A 160 -8.10 11.08 -4.70
CA VAL A 160 -6.81 11.60 -4.24
C VAL A 160 -5.91 10.42 -3.89
N PRO A 161 -4.79 10.21 -4.61
CA PRO A 161 -3.92 9.06 -4.37
C PRO A 161 -3.09 9.26 -3.08
N SER A 162 -2.58 8.14 -2.55
CA SER A 162 -1.53 8.18 -1.53
C SER A 162 -0.27 8.81 -2.11
N LEU A 163 0.47 9.56 -1.30
CA LEU A 163 1.79 10.08 -1.67
C LEU A 163 2.96 9.18 -1.19
N ARG A 164 2.67 8.05 -0.54
CA ARG A 164 3.71 7.06 -0.21
C ARG A 164 4.33 6.50 -1.49
N ASN A 165 5.66 6.41 -1.52
CA ASN A 165 6.44 6.00 -2.70
C ASN A 165 6.23 6.87 -3.96
N VAL A 166 5.69 8.10 -3.83
CA VAL A 166 5.35 8.93 -5.00
C VAL A 166 6.55 9.19 -5.90
N ALA A 167 7.75 9.35 -5.32
CA ALA A 167 8.99 9.60 -6.07
C ALA A 167 9.38 8.48 -7.06
N LEU A 168 8.75 7.30 -6.98
CA LEU A 168 9.07 6.12 -7.81
C LEU A 168 7.97 5.77 -8.82
N THR A 169 6.91 6.58 -8.90
CA THR A 169 5.67 6.21 -9.60
C THR A 169 5.34 7.13 -10.78
N ALA A 170 6.37 7.76 -11.35
CA ALA A 170 6.20 8.50 -12.59
C ALA A 170 5.70 7.59 -13.73
N PRO A 171 4.92 8.12 -14.68
CA PRO A 171 4.40 9.47 -14.73
C PRO A 171 3.18 9.70 -13.81
N TYR A 172 2.80 10.97 -13.62
CA TYR A 172 1.85 11.43 -12.61
C TYR A 172 0.51 11.89 -13.19
N MET A 173 -0.45 12.11 -12.28
CA MET A 173 -1.88 12.40 -12.53
C MET A 173 -2.66 11.15 -13.01
N HIS A 174 -3.98 11.30 -13.16
CA HIS A 174 -4.88 10.18 -13.50
C HIS A 174 -4.63 9.60 -14.90
N ASP A 175 -3.98 10.37 -15.78
CA ASP A 175 -3.74 10.04 -17.18
C ASP A 175 -2.25 9.94 -17.53
N GLY A 176 -1.35 10.07 -16.55
CA GLY A 176 0.08 9.93 -16.75
C GLY A 176 0.72 10.99 -17.64
N ARG A 177 0.10 12.15 -17.87
CA ARG A 177 0.67 13.17 -18.77
C ARG A 177 1.81 14.00 -18.17
N VAL A 178 1.99 13.95 -16.85
CA VAL A 178 2.98 14.75 -16.11
C VAL A 178 4.20 13.89 -15.80
N ALA A 179 5.39 14.27 -16.24
CA ALA A 179 6.55 13.37 -16.26
C ALA A 179 7.34 13.34 -14.94
N SER A 180 7.33 14.42 -14.16
CA SER A 180 8.19 14.56 -12.99
C SER A 180 7.49 15.19 -11.78
N LEU A 181 7.99 14.95 -10.56
CA LEU A 181 7.52 15.65 -9.37
C LEU A 181 7.69 17.16 -9.48
N SER A 182 8.73 17.63 -10.17
CA SER A 182 8.95 19.06 -10.43
C SER A 182 7.79 19.66 -11.22
N GLU A 183 7.32 18.96 -12.26
CA GLU A 183 6.14 19.39 -13.03
C GLU A 183 4.84 19.28 -12.23
N VAL A 184 4.70 18.27 -11.35
CA VAL A 184 3.56 18.18 -10.42
C VAL A 184 3.53 19.40 -9.50
N ILE A 185 4.66 19.75 -8.89
CA ILE A 185 4.75 20.94 -8.02
C ILE A 185 4.49 22.20 -8.83
N GLU A 186 4.98 22.30 -10.07
CA GLU A 186 4.71 23.47 -10.91
C GLU A 186 3.23 23.61 -11.30
N HIS A 187 2.54 22.49 -11.55
CA HIS A 187 1.09 22.50 -11.76
C HIS A 187 0.37 23.16 -10.59
N TYR A 188 0.67 22.76 -9.36
CA TYR A 188 0.05 23.37 -8.18
C TYR A 188 0.56 24.78 -7.90
N ASN A 189 1.79 25.09 -8.30
CA ASN A 189 2.40 26.41 -8.10
C ASN A 189 1.71 27.49 -8.94
N SER A 190 1.50 27.20 -10.23
CA SER A 190 0.96 28.17 -11.18
C SER A 190 0.02 27.64 -12.28
N GLY A 191 0.00 26.32 -12.51
CA GLY A 191 -0.68 25.68 -13.64
C GLY A 191 -2.17 25.35 -13.45
N ILE A 192 -2.73 25.57 -12.26
CA ILE A 192 -4.13 25.22 -11.95
C ILE A 192 -5.11 25.98 -12.86
N GLN A 193 -5.91 25.23 -13.61
CA GLN A 193 -6.96 25.78 -14.47
C GLN A 193 -8.25 26.07 -13.67
N PRO A 194 -9.03 27.10 -14.06
CA PRO A 194 -10.28 27.47 -13.39
C PRO A 194 -11.45 26.55 -13.78
N HIS A 195 -11.29 25.23 -13.56
CA HIS A 195 -12.35 24.25 -13.80
C HIS A 195 -13.62 24.58 -12.97
N PRO A 196 -14.85 24.42 -13.51
CA PRO A 196 -16.09 24.71 -12.78
C PRO A 196 -16.20 23.99 -11.43
N ASN A 197 -15.74 22.74 -11.38
CA ASN A 197 -15.74 21.90 -10.17
C ASN A 197 -14.39 21.91 -9.42
N LEU A 198 -13.50 22.88 -9.68
CA LEU A 198 -12.21 22.98 -8.98
C LEU A 198 -12.41 22.99 -7.46
N SER A 199 -11.59 22.19 -6.77
CA SER A 199 -11.68 22.02 -5.32
C SER A 199 -11.48 23.36 -4.58
N PRO A 200 -12.32 23.72 -3.59
CA PRO A 200 -12.23 25.01 -2.89
C PRO A 200 -10.86 25.29 -2.24
N GLN A 201 -10.12 24.25 -1.84
CA GLN A 201 -8.78 24.36 -1.25
C GLN A 201 -7.73 24.89 -2.22
N LEU A 202 -8.03 24.91 -3.53
CA LEU A 202 -7.18 25.39 -4.61
C LEU A 202 -7.66 26.73 -5.18
N ARG A 203 -8.50 27.46 -4.43
CA ARG A 203 -8.99 28.78 -4.80
C ARG A 203 -8.59 29.82 -3.75
N ASP A 204 -8.25 31.01 -4.20
CA ASP A 204 -8.09 32.16 -3.31
C ASP A 204 -9.42 32.86 -3.06
N TYR A 205 -9.56 33.51 -1.90
CA TYR A 205 -10.75 34.31 -1.55
C TYR A 205 -12.08 33.53 -1.47
N GLY A 206 -12.03 32.20 -1.37
CA GLY A 206 -13.19 31.32 -1.14
C GLY A 206 -13.59 30.46 -2.35
N PRO A 207 -14.73 29.74 -2.26
CA PRO A 207 -15.13 28.74 -3.27
C PRO A 207 -15.37 29.29 -4.68
N ASP A 208 -15.67 30.58 -4.81
CA ASP A 208 -15.93 31.24 -6.10
C ASP A 208 -14.74 32.04 -6.63
N GLY A 209 -13.62 32.08 -5.89
CA GLY A 209 -12.46 32.85 -6.32
C GLY A 209 -11.61 32.14 -7.36
N PRO A 210 -10.60 32.85 -7.91
CA PRO A 210 -9.73 32.30 -8.95
C PRO A 210 -8.88 31.14 -8.41
N PRO A 211 -8.32 30.29 -9.28
CA PRO A 211 -7.29 29.34 -8.90
C PRO A 211 -6.19 30.03 -8.11
N ARG A 212 -5.81 29.42 -6.99
CA ARG A 212 -4.73 29.90 -6.15
C ARG A 212 -3.40 29.81 -6.89
N GLN A 213 -2.56 30.81 -6.70
CA GLN A 213 -1.16 30.83 -7.11
C GLN A 213 -0.31 30.71 -5.84
N LEU A 214 0.62 29.75 -5.80
CA LEU A 214 1.43 29.52 -4.59
C LEU A 214 2.67 30.40 -4.55
N ASP A 215 3.13 30.88 -5.72
CA ASP A 215 4.32 31.70 -5.91
C ASP A 215 5.55 31.17 -5.15
N LEU A 216 5.72 29.85 -5.14
CA LEU A 216 6.83 29.19 -4.48
C LEU A 216 8.13 29.50 -5.22
N SER A 217 9.15 29.89 -4.46
CA SER A 217 10.49 30.06 -5.00
C SER A 217 11.07 28.72 -5.48
N PRO A 218 12.11 28.72 -6.34
CA PRO A 218 12.80 27.49 -6.74
C PRO A 218 13.28 26.65 -5.56
N THR A 219 13.78 27.29 -4.50
CA THR A 219 14.22 26.61 -3.27
C THR A 219 13.05 25.94 -2.53
N GLU A 220 11.90 26.60 -2.45
CA GLU A 220 10.72 26.04 -1.79
C GLU A 220 10.11 24.87 -2.57
N ARG A 221 10.10 24.95 -3.91
CA ARG A 221 9.69 23.83 -4.76
C ARG A 221 10.60 22.62 -4.59
N GLN A 222 11.92 22.83 -4.57
CA GLN A 222 12.89 21.76 -4.32
C GLN A 222 12.73 21.17 -2.92
N ALA A 223 12.49 22.01 -1.92
CA ALA A 223 12.25 21.55 -0.55
C ALA A 223 11.00 20.65 -0.45
N LEU A 224 9.90 20.98 -1.14
CA LEU A 224 8.71 20.11 -1.22
C LEU A 224 9.05 18.76 -1.84
N ILE A 225 9.85 18.73 -2.92
CA ILE A 225 10.30 17.48 -3.54
C ILE A 225 11.12 16.67 -2.52
N ALA A 226 12.09 17.28 -1.84
CA ALA A 226 12.89 16.62 -0.81
C ALA A 226 12.02 16.03 0.31
N PHE A 227 10.95 16.73 0.71
CA PHE A 227 9.98 16.18 1.67
C PHE A 227 9.22 14.98 1.09
N LEU A 228 8.73 15.05 -0.16
CA LEU A 228 8.02 13.94 -0.80
C LEU A 228 8.91 12.70 -0.98
N GLU A 229 10.21 12.89 -1.22
CA GLU A 229 11.19 11.79 -1.28
C GLU A 229 11.34 11.07 0.07
N THR A 230 11.08 11.75 1.20
CA THR A 230 11.05 11.07 2.51
C THR A 230 9.90 10.06 2.66
N LEU A 231 8.91 10.10 1.76
CA LEU A 231 7.78 9.18 1.73
C LEU A 231 8.08 7.85 1.01
N THR A 232 9.31 7.68 0.51
CA THR A 232 9.79 6.44 -0.11
C THR A 232 10.21 5.42 0.94
N ASP A 233 9.61 4.24 0.88
CA ASP A 233 9.90 3.10 1.74
C ASP A 233 10.77 2.07 1.02
N GLU A 234 12.09 2.23 1.12
CA GLU A 234 13.07 1.34 0.50
C GLU A 234 12.96 -0.12 0.97
N SER A 235 12.50 -0.33 2.21
CA SER A 235 12.31 -1.68 2.76
C SER A 235 11.14 -2.40 2.08
N PHE A 236 10.07 -1.68 1.75
CA PHE A 236 8.93 -2.22 1.03
C PHE A 236 9.29 -2.66 -0.39
N LEU A 237 10.14 -1.90 -1.08
CA LEU A 237 10.53 -2.16 -2.47
C LEU A 237 11.41 -3.40 -2.65
N SER A 238 12.13 -3.78 -1.60
CA SER A 238 13.04 -4.92 -1.58
C SER A 238 12.50 -6.12 -0.79
N ASP A 239 11.24 -6.05 -0.36
CA ASP A 239 10.61 -7.09 0.45
C ASP A 239 10.34 -8.34 -0.39
N GLU A 240 11.02 -9.44 -0.06
CA GLU A 240 10.92 -10.71 -0.78
C GLU A 240 9.48 -11.24 -0.84
N ARG A 241 8.64 -10.90 0.15
CA ARG A 241 7.22 -11.32 0.18
C ARG A 241 6.42 -10.86 -1.03
N TRP A 242 6.83 -9.75 -1.67
CA TRP A 242 6.15 -9.15 -2.82
C TRP A 242 6.93 -9.33 -4.13
N SER A 243 8.00 -10.13 -4.11
CA SER A 243 8.79 -10.45 -5.29
C SER A 243 8.10 -11.49 -6.18
N ASP A 244 8.63 -11.70 -7.39
CA ASP A 244 8.12 -12.72 -8.31
C ASP A 244 8.28 -14.12 -7.70
N PRO A 245 7.17 -14.83 -7.39
CA PRO A 245 7.24 -16.16 -6.80
C PRO A 245 7.68 -17.24 -7.81
N PHE A 246 7.91 -16.90 -9.08
CA PHE A 246 8.20 -17.83 -10.19
C PHE A 246 9.63 -17.75 -10.76
N CYS A 247 10.59 -17.09 -10.10
CA CYS A 247 11.98 -16.94 -10.57
C CYS A 247 12.63 -18.24 -11.12
N GLU A 248 13.51 -18.10 -12.14
CA GLU A 248 14.09 -19.14 -13.05
C GLU A 248 14.87 -20.34 -12.42
N THR A 249 14.84 -20.57 -11.11
CA THR A 249 15.36 -21.81 -10.51
C THR A 249 14.43 -23.03 -10.69
N MET A 250 13.42 -22.93 -11.55
CA MET A 250 12.53 -24.04 -11.92
C MET A 250 13.02 -24.81 -13.17
N VAL A 251 14.33 -24.77 -13.48
CA VAL A 251 14.94 -25.76 -14.38
C VAL A 251 15.27 -27.02 -13.58
N GLY A 252 14.31 -27.94 -13.57
CA GLY A 252 14.54 -29.35 -13.22
C GLY A 252 14.83 -29.60 -11.75
N THR A 253 13.77 -29.77 -10.96
CA THR A 253 13.84 -30.54 -9.73
C THR A 253 12.76 -31.61 -9.73
N THR A 254 13.05 -32.72 -10.39
CA THR A 254 12.61 -34.03 -9.89
C THR A 254 13.38 -34.33 -8.60
N ALA A 255 13.08 -33.58 -7.54
CA ALA A 255 13.43 -33.82 -6.14
C ALA A 255 12.83 -32.65 -5.33
N PRO A 256 12.19 -32.89 -4.17
CA PRO A 256 11.66 -31.81 -3.35
C PRO A 256 12.79 -30.84 -2.98
N VAL A 257 12.51 -29.54 -3.02
CA VAL A 257 13.28 -28.59 -2.22
C VAL A 257 13.14 -29.04 -0.77
N SER A 258 14.23 -29.60 -0.26
CA SER A 258 14.36 -30.18 1.07
C SER A 258 15.60 -29.50 1.66
N GLN A 259 15.55 -28.74 2.74
CA GLN A 259 14.60 -28.66 3.84
C GLN A 259 14.72 -27.28 4.53
N ASP A 260 13.69 -26.92 5.31
CA ASP A 260 13.62 -25.85 6.34
C ASP A 260 12.63 -24.70 6.07
N SER A 261 11.71 -24.84 5.11
CA SER A 261 10.54 -23.97 5.12
C SER A 261 9.63 -24.40 6.29
N TRP A 262 9.02 -23.44 6.99
CA TRP A 262 8.08 -23.70 8.08
C TRP A 262 6.86 -22.81 7.89
N VAL A 263 5.68 -23.25 8.28
CA VAL A 263 4.42 -22.49 8.11
C VAL A 263 3.77 -22.23 9.46
N ALA A 264 3.13 -21.07 9.60
CA ALA A 264 2.25 -20.73 10.71
C ALA A 264 0.81 -20.68 10.20
N PHE A 265 -0.07 -21.52 10.73
CA PHE A 265 -1.46 -21.63 10.28
C PHE A 265 -2.40 -21.97 11.45
N PRO A 266 -3.69 -21.57 11.40
CA PRO A 266 -4.26 -20.65 10.41
C PRO A 266 -3.64 -19.24 10.54
N ASN A 267 -3.59 -18.50 9.43
CA ASN A 267 -3.18 -17.11 9.41
C ASN A 267 -4.11 -16.35 8.44
N PRO A 268 -5.08 -15.56 8.93
CA PRO A 268 -5.23 -15.10 10.31
C PRO A 268 -5.67 -16.17 11.32
N ALA A 269 -5.16 -16.08 12.54
CA ALA A 269 -5.49 -16.99 13.65
C ALA A 269 -6.56 -16.41 14.59
N THR A 270 -7.46 -17.26 15.08
CA THR A 270 -8.48 -16.87 16.09
C THR A 270 -8.09 -17.26 17.51
N ASP A 271 -7.64 -18.50 17.71
CA ASP A 271 -7.40 -19.07 19.04
C ASP A 271 -6.04 -19.76 19.15
N ILE A 272 -5.70 -20.61 18.17
CA ILE A 272 -4.44 -21.37 18.15
C ILE A 272 -3.73 -21.13 16.83
N VAL A 273 -2.41 -21.00 16.89
CA VAL A 273 -1.51 -21.00 15.74
C VAL A 273 -0.66 -22.27 15.81
N HIS A 274 -0.72 -23.08 14.76
CA HIS A 274 0.15 -24.21 14.56
C HIS A 274 1.34 -23.80 13.71
N LEU A 275 2.54 -24.10 14.20
CA LEU A 275 3.76 -24.06 13.42
C LEU A 275 4.05 -25.49 12.96
N ARG A 276 4.30 -25.66 11.67
CA ARG A 276 4.77 -26.92 11.09
C ARG A 276 6.05 -26.65 10.30
N LEU A 277 7.10 -27.35 10.65
CA LEU A 277 8.36 -27.37 9.91
C LEU A 277 8.30 -28.46 8.85
N ASP A 278 8.95 -28.23 7.70
CA ASP A 278 9.09 -29.26 6.68
C ASP A 278 9.96 -30.43 7.16
N SER A 279 10.79 -30.21 8.18
CA SER A 279 11.56 -31.27 8.83
C SER A 279 11.70 -31.09 10.34
N PRO A 280 11.80 -32.20 11.08
CA PRO A 280 11.92 -32.15 12.53
C PRO A 280 13.24 -31.50 12.93
N LEU A 281 13.18 -30.60 13.90
CA LEU A 281 14.37 -30.06 14.54
C LEU A 281 14.98 -31.12 15.47
N GLU A 282 16.22 -31.52 15.19
CA GLU A 282 16.97 -32.45 16.03
C GLU A 282 17.46 -31.82 17.35
N GLN A 283 17.49 -30.48 17.39
CA GLN A 283 17.90 -29.69 18.55
C GLN A 283 16.85 -28.65 18.93
N GLU A 284 16.95 -28.16 20.16
CA GLU A 284 16.01 -27.18 20.71
C GLU A 284 16.17 -25.82 20.03
N CYS A 285 15.06 -25.26 19.54
CA CYS A 285 15.03 -23.98 18.86
C CYS A 285 14.19 -22.96 19.63
N GLN A 286 14.50 -21.68 19.46
CA GLN A 286 13.74 -20.59 20.07
C GLN A 286 12.70 -20.06 19.10
N LEU A 287 11.47 -19.90 19.58
CA LEU A 287 10.42 -19.17 18.89
C LEU A 287 10.09 -17.90 19.66
N LEU A 288 10.27 -16.75 19.02
CA LEU A 288 10.00 -15.43 19.58
C LEU A 288 8.77 -14.83 18.88
N LEU A 289 7.87 -14.24 19.66
CA LEU A 289 6.70 -13.52 19.16
C LEU A 289 6.86 -12.04 19.47
N PHE A 290 6.86 -11.22 18.43
CA PHE A 290 6.92 -9.76 18.52
C PHE A 290 5.58 -9.13 18.10
N ASN A 291 5.24 -7.98 18.66
CA ASN A 291 4.17 -7.13 18.09
C ASN A 291 4.67 -6.36 16.86
N ALA A 292 3.76 -5.68 16.16
CA ALA A 292 4.07 -4.83 15.01
C ALA A 292 5.09 -3.71 15.28
N ASN A 293 5.34 -3.34 16.55
CA ASN A 293 6.32 -2.33 16.95
C ASN A 293 7.70 -2.96 17.27
N GLY A 294 7.90 -4.26 17.02
CA GLY A 294 9.15 -4.95 17.32
C GLY A 294 9.38 -5.26 18.81
N GLN A 295 8.38 -5.07 19.67
CA GLN A 295 8.49 -5.45 21.09
C GLN A 295 8.28 -6.96 21.25
N LEU A 296 9.23 -7.63 21.88
CA LEU A 296 9.12 -9.04 22.25
C LEU A 296 7.98 -9.23 23.26
N LEU A 297 7.00 -10.06 22.91
CA LEU A 297 5.85 -10.38 23.76
C LEU A 297 6.02 -11.73 24.45
N ARG A 298 6.50 -12.74 23.71
CA ARG A 298 6.65 -14.11 24.21
C ARG A 298 7.85 -14.80 23.60
N GLN A 299 8.39 -15.74 24.34
CA GLN A 299 9.49 -16.59 23.94
C GLN A 299 9.17 -18.02 24.35
N TYR A 300 9.42 -18.95 23.43
CA TYR A 300 9.22 -20.37 23.60
C TYR A 300 10.48 -21.13 23.19
N THR A 301 10.64 -22.33 23.73
CA THR A 301 11.58 -23.32 23.21
C THR A 301 10.83 -24.58 22.83
N PHE A 302 11.23 -25.20 21.72
CA PHE A 302 10.65 -26.47 21.30
C PHE A 302 11.63 -27.29 20.44
N THR A 303 11.39 -28.60 20.41
CA THR A 303 12.07 -29.59 19.56
C THR A 303 11.04 -30.32 18.71
N GLY A 304 11.47 -30.93 17.61
CA GLY A 304 10.57 -31.67 16.71
C GLY A 304 10.01 -30.82 15.56
N GLN A 305 8.92 -31.31 14.95
CA GLN A 305 8.40 -30.79 13.67
C GLN A 305 7.23 -29.82 13.83
N GLN A 306 6.57 -29.81 14.98
CA GLN A 306 5.34 -29.04 15.20
C GLN A 306 5.35 -28.33 16.54
N PHE A 307 4.76 -27.13 16.57
CA PHE A 307 4.55 -26.35 17.78
C PHE A 307 3.17 -25.69 17.72
N SER A 308 2.51 -25.52 18.87
CA SER A 308 1.21 -24.84 18.93
C SER A 308 1.26 -23.68 19.92
N LEU A 309 0.93 -22.50 19.43
CA LEU A 309 0.87 -21.25 20.19
C LEU A 309 -0.59 -20.89 20.46
N GLN A 310 -0.93 -20.70 21.74
CA GLN A 310 -2.25 -20.20 22.16
C GLN A 310 -2.28 -18.67 22.11
N ARG A 311 -3.37 -18.08 21.60
CA ARG A 311 -3.53 -16.63 21.53
C ARG A 311 -3.53 -15.96 22.90
N ASP A 312 -4.23 -16.52 23.88
CA ASP A 312 -4.43 -16.07 25.27
C ASP A 312 -3.92 -14.66 25.61
N GLY A 313 -4.73 -13.61 25.42
CA GLY A 313 -4.35 -12.25 25.80
C GLY A 313 -3.51 -11.49 24.78
N LEU A 314 -3.30 -12.03 23.58
CA LEU A 314 -2.87 -11.27 22.41
C LEU A 314 -4.09 -10.58 21.76
N PRO A 315 -4.13 -9.23 21.68
CA PRO A 315 -5.19 -8.52 20.97
C PRO A 315 -5.20 -8.86 19.47
N ALA A 316 -6.26 -8.46 18.77
CA ALA A 316 -6.27 -8.51 17.32
C ALA A 316 -5.17 -7.60 16.76
N GLY A 317 -4.42 -8.06 15.76
CA GLY A 317 -3.31 -7.29 15.20
C GLY A 317 -2.30 -8.10 14.42
N LEU A 318 -1.27 -7.40 13.92
CA LEU A 318 -0.12 -7.99 13.24
C LEU A 318 1.00 -8.28 14.25
N TYR A 319 1.58 -9.46 14.10
CA TYR A 319 2.68 -9.99 14.91
C TYR A 319 3.75 -10.58 13.99
N HIS A 320 4.95 -10.76 14.54
CA HIS A 320 6.05 -11.45 13.87
C HIS A 320 6.50 -12.65 14.71
N LEU A 321 6.54 -13.82 14.10
CA LEU A 321 7.13 -15.03 14.66
C LEU A 321 8.55 -15.16 14.14
N GLN A 322 9.54 -15.17 15.03
CA GLN A 322 10.93 -15.40 14.69
C GLN A 322 11.39 -16.74 15.25
N LEU A 323 11.76 -17.65 14.36
CA LEU A 323 12.40 -18.91 14.70
C LEU A 323 13.92 -18.72 14.66
N THR A 324 14.60 -19.10 15.73
CA THR A 324 16.07 -19.09 15.84
C THR A 324 16.56 -20.51 16.09
N SER A 325 17.37 -21.04 15.18
CA SER A 325 18.03 -22.35 15.26
C SER A 325 19.54 -22.21 14.98
N GLU A 326 20.29 -23.31 15.09
CA GLU A 326 21.70 -23.34 14.66
C GLU A 326 21.91 -22.96 13.18
N GLN A 327 20.87 -23.12 12.36
CA GLN A 327 20.89 -22.79 10.93
C GLN A 327 20.57 -21.31 10.64
N GLY A 328 20.30 -20.51 11.68
CA GLY A 328 20.05 -19.07 11.57
C GLY A 328 18.69 -18.62 12.07
N GLN A 329 18.34 -17.37 11.77
CA GLN A 329 17.09 -16.73 12.16
C GLN A 329 16.15 -16.59 10.96
N ARG A 330 14.88 -16.93 11.14
CA ARG A 330 13.83 -16.82 10.12
C ARG A 330 12.59 -16.19 10.72
N VAL A 331 11.97 -15.25 10.01
CA VAL A 331 10.81 -14.50 10.51
C VAL A 331 9.60 -14.71 9.60
N LYS A 332 8.42 -14.93 10.17
CA LYS A 332 7.14 -14.95 9.43
C LYS A 332 6.09 -14.05 10.09
N PRO A 333 5.24 -13.36 9.30
CA PRO A 333 4.14 -12.59 9.84
C PRO A 333 3.03 -13.51 10.37
N LEU A 334 2.33 -13.06 11.39
CA LEU A 334 1.15 -13.69 11.98
C LEU A 334 0.08 -12.62 12.22
N VAL A 335 -1.11 -12.81 11.67
CA VAL A 335 -2.28 -11.97 11.92
C VAL A 335 -3.17 -12.67 12.94
N ILE A 336 -3.55 -11.99 14.01
CA ILE A 336 -4.53 -12.47 14.99
C ILE A 336 -5.83 -11.67 14.81
N ARG A 337 -6.97 -12.36 14.70
CA ARG A 337 -8.31 -11.75 14.60
C ARG A 337 -9.01 -11.65 15.94
#